data_AF-A0A4R4E8G7-F1
#
_entry.id   AF-A0A4R4E8G7-F1
#
_cell.length_a   1.000
_cell.length_b   1.000
_cell.length_c   1.000
_cell.angle_alpha   90.00
_cell.angle_beta   90.00
_cell.angle_gamma   90.00
#
_symmetry.space_group_name_H-M   'P 1'
#
loop_
_entity.id
_entity.type
_entity.pdbx_description
1 polymer ?
#
loop_
_entity_poly.entity_id
_entity_poly.type
_entity_poly.pdbx_seq_one_letter_code
_entity_poly.pdbx_strand_id
1 'polypeptide(L)' 'MNKHTKVILLGTSSTAPLEAIVSSQIEYLRGRMVFLGTRYGLRHPAVQQCSEQLDELLLEFYNSKQKLVNRA' A
#
# COMPACT_ATOMS: atom_id res chain seq x y z
N MET A 1 -24.66 -9.61 11.62
CA MET A 1 -23.52 -10.56 11.72
C MET A 1 -22.25 -9.86 11.23
N ASN A 2 -21.59 -9.10 12.11
CA ASN A 2 -20.34 -8.41 11.78
C ASN A 2 -19.17 -9.36 12.03
N LYS A 3 -18.58 -9.87 10.95
CA LYS A 3 -17.33 -10.63 11.06
C LYS A 3 -16.20 -9.63 11.14
N HIS A 4 -15.60 -9.56 12.32
CA HIS A 4 -14.40 -8.80 12.62
C HIS A 4 -13.30 -9.06 11.58
N THR A 5 -13.09 -8.12 10.67
CA THR A 5 -11.80 -7.97 10.00
C THR A 5 -10.87 -7.27 11.00
N LYS A 6 -10.41 -8.02 12.00
CA LYS A 6 -9.16 -7.70 12.69
C LYS A 6 -8.07 -7.91 11.66
N VAL A 7 -7.67 -6.85 10.98
CA VAL A 7 -6.36 -6.78 10.33
C VAL A 7 -5.37 -7.00 11.47
N ILE A 8 -4.85 -8.21 11.53
CA ILE A 8 -3.89 -8.61 12.54
C ILE A 8 -2.65 -7.74 12.29
N LEU A 9 -2.46 -6.75 13.17
CA LEU A 9 -1.13 -6.23 13.48
C LEU A 9 -0.31 -7.42 14.02
N LEU A 10 0.32 -8.16 13.12
CA LEU A 10 1.41 -9.04 13.48
C LEU A 10 2.63 -8.14 13.64
N GLY A 11 2.85 -7.75 14.89
CA GLY A 11 4.16 -7.31 15.32
C GLY A 11 5.17 -8.41 15.01
N THR A 12 6.16 -8.07 14.19
CA THR A 12 7.46 -8.75 14.21
C THR A 12 8.52 -7.68 14.33
N SER A 13 9.28 -7.79 15.40
CA SER A 13 10.49 -7.04 15.74
C SER A 13 11.56 -7.17 14.66
N SER A 14 11.40 -6.45 13.55
CA SER A 14 12.41 -6.32 12.52
C SER A 14 12.42 -4.86 12.11
N THR A 15 13.53 -4.19 12.35
CA THR A 15 13.80 -2.81 11.91
C THR A 15 13.98 -2.81 10.38
N ALA A 16 12.99 -3.27 9.63
CA ALA A 16 12.95 -3.02 8.21
C ALA A 16 12.85 -1.50 8.04
N PRO A 17 13.68 -0.89 7.18
CA PRO A 17 13.57 0.53 6.91
C PRO A 17 12.13 0.86 6.53
N LEU A 18 11.59 1.99 7.02
CA LEU A 18 10.22 2.44 6.69
C LEU A 18 9.96 2.36 5.17
N GLU A 19 10.98 2.67 4.39
CA GLU A 19 10.99 2.53 2.93
C GLU A 19 10.64 1.11 2.45
N ALA A 20 11.22 0.07 3.05
CA ALA A 20 10.98 -1.32 2.67
C ALA A 20 9.55 -1.76 3.01
N ILE A 21 8.99 -1.26 4.11
CA ILE A 21 7.60 -1.51 4.51
C ILE A 21 6.65 -0.88 3.51
N VAL A 22 6.82 0.42 3.23
CA VAL A 22 5.97 1.17 2.28
C VAL A 22 6.11 0.59 0.87
N SER A 23 7.32 0.24 0.42
CA SER A 23 7.55 -0.40 -0.87
C SER A 23 6.86 -1.76 -0.98
N SER A 24 6.89 -2.57 0.06
CA SER A 24 6.20 -3.88 0.05
C SER A 24 4.69 -3.72 -0.06
N GLN A 25 4.15 -2.68 0.58
CA GLN A 25 2.72 -2.41 0.57
C GLN A 25 2.24 -1.82 -0.76
N ILE A 26 3.08 -1.02 -1.42
CA ILE A 26 2.88 -0.57 -2.81
C ILE A 26 2.77 -1.78 -3.75
N GLU A 27 3.73 -2.71 -3.71
CA GLU A 27 3.71 -3.88 -4.59
C GLU A 27 2.50 -4.79 -4.34
N TYR A 28 2.10 -4.94 -3.07
CA TYR A 28 0.88 -5.66 -2.71
C TYR A 28 -0.38 -5.03 -3.35
N LEU A 29 -0.53 -3.71 -3.26
CA LEU A 29 -1.68 -3.02 -3.86
C LEU A 29 -1.66 -3.10 -5.39
N ARG A 30 -0.49 -2.97 -6.02
CA ARG A 30 -0.34 -3.14 -7.48
C ARG A 30 -0.80 -4.53 -7.92
N GLY A 31 -0.40 -5.58 -7.20
CA GLY A 31 -0.87 -6.95 -7.45
C GLY A 31 -2.39 -7.09 -7.33
N ARG A 32 -2.99 -6.48 -6.29
CA ARG A 32 -4.45 -6.46 -6.12
C ARG A 32 -5.17 -5.71 -7.24
N MET A 33 -4.67 -4.57 -7.68
CA MET A 33 -5.25 -3.81 -8.80
C MET A 33 -5.24 -4.63 -10.08
N VAL A 34 -4.14 -5.32 -10.40
CA VAL A 34 -4.04 -6.18 -11.58
C VAL A 34 -5.05 -7.33 -11.49
N PHE A 35 -5.11 -8.02 -10.35
CA PHE A 35 -6.05 -9.12 -10.15
C PHE A 35 -7.50 -8.67 -10.28
N LEU A 36 -7.89 -7.60 -9.58
CA LEU A 36 -9.25 -7.07 -9.61
C LEU A 36 -9.60 -6.46 -10.96
N GLY A 37 -8.67 -5.77 -11.61
CA GLY A 37 -8.84 -5.17 -12.93
C GLY A 37 -9.02 -6.23 -14.02
N THR A 38 -8.28 -7.34 -13.94
CA THR A 38 -8.46 -8.49 -14.85
C THR A 38 -9.83 -9.14 -14.66
N ARG A 39 -10.31 -9.22 -13.42
CA ARG A 39 -11.56 -9.91 -13.09
C ARG A 39 -12.82 -9.08 -13.31
N TYR A 40 -12.76 -7.78 -13.05
CA TYR A 40 -13.95 -6.90 -12.97
C TYR A 40 -13.87 -5.67 -13.86
N GLY A 41 -12.73 -5.43 -14.51
CA GLY A 41 -12.46 -4.22 -15.29
C GLY A 41 -11.98 -3.05 -14.43
N LEU A 42 -11.32 -2.09 -15.07
CA LEU A 42 -10.61 -1.00 -14.39
C LEU A 42 -11.54 -0.04 -13.62
N ARG A 43 -12.80 0.13 -14.07
CA ARG A 43 -13.78 1.01 -13.43
C ARG A 43 -14.47 0.40 -12.22
N HIS A 44 -14.17 -0.86 -11.88
CA HIS A 44 -14.79 -1.51 -10.74
C HIS A 44 -14.42 -0.78 -9.42
N PRO A 45 -15.36 -0.55 -8.49
CA PRO A 45 -15.10 0.22 -7.27
C PRO A 45 -13.91 -0.29 -6.45
N ALA A 46 -13.73 -1.62 -6.37
CA ALA A 46 -12.60 -2.19 -5.65
C ALA A 46 -11.23 -1.91 -6.32
N VAL A 47 -11.19 -1.72 -7.65
CA VAL A 47 -9.97 -1.31 -8.37
C VAL A 47 -9.69 0.16 -8.11
N GLN A 48 -10.73 1.00 -8.12
CA GLN A 48 -10.62 2.43 -7.82
C GLN A 48 -10.13 2.66 -6.39
N GLN A 49 -10.67 1.94 -5.40
CA GLN A 49 -10.17 2.00 -4.02
C GLN A 49 -8.70 1.59 -3.90
N CYS A 50 -8.25 0.58 -4.64
CA CYS A 50 -6.84 0.21 -4.65
C CYS A 50 -5.98 1.30 -5.28
N SER A 51 -6.50 2.02 -6.28
CA SER A 51 -5.82 3.18 -6.89
C SER A 51 -5.63 4.31 -5.88
N GLU A 52 -6.70 4.68 -5.16
CA GLU A 52 -6.65 5.73 -4.13
C GLU A 52 -5.63 5.39 -3.04
N GLN A 53 -5.66 4.15 -2.52
CA GLN A 53 -4.71 3.68 -1.52
C GLN A 53 -3.26 3.64 -2.05
N LEU A 54 -3.08 3.33 -3.34
CA LEU A 54 -1.76 3.33 -3.97
C LEU A 54 -1.22 4.75 -4.09
N ASP A 55 -2.05 5.72 -4.46
CA ASP A 55 -1.66 7.13 -4.55
C ASP A 55 -1.22 7.68 -3.19
N GLU A 56 -1.94 7.36 -2.12
CA GLU A 56 -1.57 7.74 -0.74
C GLU A 56 -0.19 7.18 -0.33
N LEU A 57 0.04 5.88 -0.59
CA LEU A 57 1.30 5.24 -0.25
C LEU A 57 2.47 5.77 -1.08
N LEU A 58 2.24 6.10 -2.36
CA LEU A 58 3.26 6.70 -3.22
C LEU A 58 3.66 8.09 -2.69
N LEU A 59 2.70 8.91 -2.28
CA LEU A 59 2.99 10.20 -1.65
C LEU A 59 3.81 10.04 -0.38
N GLU A 60 3.46 9.07 0.50
CA GLU A 60 4.23 8.79 1.70
C GLU A 60 5.67 8.35 1.37
N PHE A 61 5.83 7.45 0.39
CA PHE A 61 7.12 6.96 -0.07
C PHE A 61 8.02 8.11 -0.55
N TYR A 62 7.51 8.95 -1.46
CA TYR A 62 8.30 10.07 -2.00
C TYR A 62 8.59 11.15 -0.97
N ASN A 63 7.64 11.45 -0.07
CA ASN A 63 7.88 12.39 1.03
C ASN A 63 8.96 11.88 1.99
N SER A 64 8.99 10.57 2.27
CA SER A 64 10.04 9.97 3.09
C SER A 64 11.42 10.07 2.43
N LYS A 65 11.48 9.87 1.10
CA LYS A 65 12.70 10.04 0.29
C LYS A 65 13.19 11.49 0.25
N GLN A 66 12.31 12.45 0.02
CA GLN A 66 12.67 13.87 0.00
C GLN A 66 13.22 14.34 1.35
N LYS A 67 12.63 13.89 2.47
CA LYS A 67 13.13 14.22 3.82
C LYS A 67 14.52 13.64 4.09
N LEU A 68 14.87 12.52 3.48
CA LEU A 68 16.22 11.93 3.58
C LEU A 68 17.24 12.72 2.75
N VAL A 69 16.88 13.16 1.55
CA VAL A 69 17.75 13.96 0.68
C VAL A 69 18.02 15.36 1.27
N ASN A 70 17.01 16.00 1.88
CA ASN A 70 17.16 17.35 2.44
C ASN A 70 17.84 17.38 3.83
N ARG A 71 18.20 16.23 4.38
CA ARG A 71 18.92 16.09 5.67
C ARG A 71 20.37 15.62 5.52
N ALA A 72 20.78 15.28 4.30
CA ALA A 72 22.15 14.95 3.92
C ALA A 72 22.88 16.20 3.43
#